data_AF-A0A8H3R2I7-F1
#
_entry.id   AF-A0A8H3R2I7-F1
#
_cell.length_a   1.000
_cell.length_b   1.000
_cell.length_c   1.000
_cell.angle_alpha   90.00
_cell.angle_beta   90.00
_cell.angle_gamma   90.00
#
_symmetry.space_group_name_H-M   'P 1'
#
loop_
_entity.id
_entity.type
_entity.pdbx_description
1 polymer ?
#
loop_
_entity_poly.entity_id
_entity_poly.type
_entity_poly.pdbx_seq_one_letter_code
_entity_poly.pdbx_strand_id
1 'polypeptide(L)'
;MTNNRKERRKQRRKQKNERKSEEKKEREVAESLVDQVRTDIIELQTVIGNQNTEQTNQLFEKIIDKLNRIEEEIKDLKLENNKLRVEYNELKIKYNKLQSDHDELKLDHNVLKLEHNEMKLKFDEMKFVKSEREKEVNRKCRDFVGRFLFKLSRKLNYQVICMLSEEYEYGNRQEVKNKIEAKLGFVKMKAYEFKQISDFRLTSNDYSHDIKNQSAYDALIMIDNMDFPKEMAHLKAPFTKVLKALQIWDTEN
;
A
#
# COMPACT_ATOMS: atom_id res chain seq x y z
N MET A 1 108.35 70.95 -81.00
CA MET A 1 107.44 69.91 -80.47
C MET A 1 107.42 69.79 -78.92
N THR A 2 107.98 70.74 -78.15
CA THR A 2 108.21 70.57 -76.70
C THR A 2 107.23 71.31 -75.77
N ASN A 3 106.54 72.37 -76.23
CA ASN A 3 105.67 73.20 -75.38
C ASN A 3 104.29 72.58 -75.10
N ASN A 4 103.71 71.87 -76.07
CA ASN A 4 102.40 71.19 -75.98
C ASN A 4 102.40 69.99 -75.00
N ARG A 5 103.59 69.46 -74.65
CA ARG A 5 103.75 68.36 -73.68
C ARG A 5 103.67 68.80 -72.21
N LYS A 6 104.08 70.03 -71.89
CA LYS A 6 104.09 70.54 -70.50
C LYS A 6 102.69 70.95 -70.03
N GLU A 7 101.90 71.60 -70.87
CA GLU A 7 100.50 71.94 -70.56
C GLU A 7 99.63 70.69 -70.39
N ARG A 8 99.70 69.74 -71.34
CA ARG A 8 98.98 68.45 -71.21
C ARG A 8 99.35 67.70 -69.93
N ARG A 9 100.60 67.81 -69.45
CA ARG A 9 101.02 67.23 -68.16
C ARG A 9 100.42 67.96 -66.96
N LYS A 10 100.32 69.29 -66.98
CA LYS A 10 99.65 70.07 -65.92
C LYS A 10 98.15 69.81 -65.86
N GLN A 11 97.46 69.80 -67.01
CA GLN A 11 96.03 69.48 -67.11
C GLN A 11 95.73 68.05 -66.65
N ARG A 12 96.54 67.07 -67.06
CA ARG A 12 96.43 65.69 -66.56
C ARG A 12 96.66 65.57 -65.05
N ARG A 13 97.58 66.36 -64.48
CA ARG A 13 97.79 66.39 -63.02
C ARG A 13 96.62 67.03 -62.28
N LYS A 14 96.04 68.11 -62.82
CA LYS A 14 94.86 68.75 -62.25
C LYS A 14 93.64 67.82 -62.28
N GLN A 15 93.32 67.24 -63.43
CA GLN A 15 92.26 66.23 -63.56
C GLN A 15 92.50 65.00 -62.67
N LYS A 16 93.75 64.53 -62.53
CA LYS A 16 94.07 63.40 -61.65
C LYS A 16 93.87 63.76 -60.18
N ASN A 17 94.16 65.00 -59.79
CA ASN A 17 93.95 65.47 -58.42
C ASN A 17 92.47 65.74 -58.12
N GLU A 18 91.72 66.29 -59.07
CA GLU A 18 90.26 66.45 -58.97
C GLU A 18 89.57 65.09 -58.86
N ARG A 19 89.91 64.13 -59.73
CA ARG A 19 89.42 62.75 -59.62
C ARG A 19 89.77 62.09 -58.30
N LYS A 20 91.00 62.27 -57.79
CA LYS A 20 91.38 61.75 -56.47
C LYS A 20 90.63 62.43 -55.33
N SER A 21 90.31 63.70 -55.46
CA SER A 21 89.51 64.46 -54.50
C SER A 21 88.05 63.99 -54.52
N GLU A 22 87.49 63.78 -55.70
CA GLU A 22 86.15 63.22 -55.90
C GLU A 22 86.08 61.78 -55.38
N GLU A 23 87.02 60.92 -55.76
CA GLU A 23 87.13 59.54 -55.24
C GLU A 23 87.27 59.52 -53.70
N LYS A 24 87.97 60.50 -53.12
CA LYS A 24 88.10 60.60 -51.66
C LYS A 24 86.77 61.02 -51.02
N LYS A 25 86.07 62.01 -51.59
CA LYS A 25 84.74 62.42 -51.12
C LYS A 25 83.70 61.30 -51.28
N GLU A 26 83.72 60.59 -52.40
CA GLU A 26 82.87 59.42 -52.63
C GLU A 26 83.17 58.29 -51.64
N ARG A 27 84.45 58.07 -51.29
CA ARG A 27 84.84 57.13 -50.23
C ARG A 27 84.38 57.58 -48.84
N GLU A 28 84.55 58.86 -48.49
CA GLU A 28 84.08 59.40 -47.21
C GLU A 28 82.54 59.31 -47.09
N VAL A 29 81.81 59.55 -48.19
CA VAL A 29 80.35 59.34 -48.26
C VAL A 29 80.00 57.86 -48.15
N ALA A 30 80.73 56.97 -48.84
CA ALA A 30 80.51 55.54 -48.77
C ALA A 30 80.80 54.96 -47.37
N GLU A 31 81.87 55.44 -46.70
CA GLU A 31 82.20 55.06 -45.32
C GLU A 31 81.11 55.55 -44.35
N SER A 32 80.66 56.80 -44.48
CA SER A 32 79.54 57.34 -43.69
C SER A 32 78.24 56.53 -43.89
N LEU A 33 77.93 56.13 -45.13
CA LEU A 33 76.79 55.28 -45.42
C LEU A 33 76.94 53.87 -44.83
N VAL A 34 78.14 53.29 -44.86
CA VAL A 34 78.42 51.98 -44.24
C VAL A 34 78.29 52.04 -42.72
N ASP A 35 78.78 53.11 -42.09
CA ASP A 35 78.64 53.33 -40.65
C ASP A 35 77.18 53.54 -40.25
N GLN A 36 76.40 54.26 -41.07
CA GLN A 36 74.96 54.40 -40.87
C GLN A 36 74.26 53.03 -40.97
N VAL A 37 74.51 52.26 -42.03
CA VAL A 37 73.92 50.92 -42.19
C VAL A 37 74.30 49.99 -41.04
N ARG A 38 75.54 50.05 -40.57
CA ARG A 38 75.99 49.26 -39.42
C ARG A 38 75.25 49.64 -38.15
N THR A 39 75.02 50.94 -37.94
CA THR A 39 74.25 51.45 -36.80
C THR A 39 72.80 50.98 -36.88
N ASP A 40 72.16 51.13 -38.05
CA ASP A 40 70.78 50.67 -38.29
C ASP A 40 70.63 49.15 -38.05
N ILE A 41 71.61 48.34 -38.47
CA ILE A 41 71.62 46.89 -38.22
C ILE A 41 71.66 46.57 -36.72
N ILE A 42 72.48 47.28 -35.94
CA ILE A 42 72.60 47.06 -34.49
C ILE A 42 71.30 47.45 -33.79
N GLU A 43 70.69 48.58 -34.17
CA GLU A 43 69.41 49.02 -33.63
C GLU A 43 68.30 48.01 -33.93
N LEU A 44 68.20 47.54 -35.19
CA LEU A 44 67.24 46.52 -35.59
C LEU A 44 67.43 45.19 -34.83
N GLN A 45 68.68 44.73 -34.67
CA GLN A 45 68.97 43.53 -33.88
C GLN A 45 68.50 43.68 -32.43
N THR A 46 68.69 44.85 -31.84
CA THR A 46 68.28 45.15 -30.46
C THR A 46 66.74 45.19 -30.34
N VAL A 47 66.06 45.85 -31.28
CA VAL A 47 64.59 45.93 -31.32
C VAL A 47 63.97 44.54 -31.48
N ILE A 48 64.49 43.71 -32.40
CA ILE A 48 64.02 42.34 -32.63
C ILE A 48 64.22 41.47 -31.37
N GLY A 49 65.39 41.57 -30.72
CA GLY A 49 65.67 40.86 -29.47
C GLY A 49 64.66 41.21 -28.37
N ASN A 50 64.44 42.51 -28.16
CA ASN A 50 63.51 43.00 -27.15
C ASN A 50 62.06 42.59 -27.44
N GLN A 51 61.59 42.75 -28.69
CA GLN A 51 60.23 42.35 -29.09
C GLN A 51 59.99 40.85 -28.87
N ASN A 52 60.96 40.00 -29.21
CA ASN A 52 60.86 38.57 -28.96
C ASN A 52 60.75 38.28 -27.46
N THR A 53 61.56 38.90 -26.60
CA THR A 53 61.47 38.70 -25.14
C THR A 53 60.13 39.15 -24.57
N GLU A 54 59.60 40.28 -25.03
CA GLU A 54 58.34 40.83 -24.54
C GLU A 54 57.15 39.95 -24.93
N GLN A 55 57.09 39.49 -26.18
CA GLN A 55 56.06 38.55 -26.65
C GLN A 55 56.11 37.22 -25.87
N THR A 56 57.32 36.72 -25.60
CA THR A 56 57.51 35.47 -24.85
C THR A 56 57.04 35.62 -23.41
N ASN A 57 57.40 36.72 -22.74
CA ASN A 57 56.94 37.02 -21.37
C ASN A 57 55.41 37.20 -21.31
N GLN A 58 54.81 37.92 -22.26
CA GLN A 58 53.35 38.05 -22.34
C GLN A 58 52.64 36.70 -22.52
N LEU A 59 53.23 35.77 -23.26
CA LEU A 59 52.68 34.42 -23.41
C LEU A 59 52.81 33.62 -22.11
N PHE A 60 53.96 33.70 -21.42
CA PHE A 60 54.16 33.06 -20.12
C PHE A 60 53.16 33.53 -19.07
N GLU A 61 52.95 34.84 -18.93
CA GLU A 61 51.96 35.39 -17.99
C GLU A 61 50.55 34.86 -18.29
N LYS A 62 50.15 34.84 -19.57
CA LYS A 62 48.85 34.26 -19.98
C LYS A 62 48.73 32.77 -19.65
N ILE A 63 49.82 32.01 -19.72
CA ILE A 63 49.83 30.58 -19.37
C ILE A 63 49.70 30.42 -17.86
N ILE A 64 50.45 31.20 -17.07
CA ILE A 64 50.39 31.17 -15.60
C ILE A 64 48.98 31.53 -15.12
N ASP A 65 48.37 32.57 -15.68
CA ASP A 65 46.99 32.95 -15.37
C ASP A 65 45.99 31.82 -15.65
N LYS A 66 46.16 31.09 -16.77
CA LYS A 66 45.32 29.94 -17.10
C LYS A 66 45.55 28.77 -16.14
N LEU A 67 46.80 28.49 -15.78
CA LEU A 67 47.14 27.42 -14.83
C LEU A 67 46.53 27.71 -13.46
N ASN A 68 46.66 28.93 -12.95
CA ASN A 68 46.06 29.34 -11.69
C ASN A 68 44.53 29.17 -11.70
N ARG A 69 43.86 29.54 -12.80
CA ARG A 69 42.41 29.32 -12.96
C ARG A 69 42.04 27.84 -12.92
N ILE A 70 42.79 27.00 -13.65
CA ILE A 70 42.57 25.55 -13.68
C ILE A 70 42.77 24.94 -12.28
N GLU A 71 43.79 25.39 -11.54
CA GLU A 71 44.02 24.91 -10.18
C GLU A 71 42.87 25.23 -9.22
N GLU A 72 42.30 26.44 -9.31
CA GLU A 72 41.11 26.79 -8.52
C GLU A 72 39.88 25.97 -8.94
N GLU A 73 39.63 25.81 -10.25
CA GLU A 73 38.55 24.93 -10.74
C GLU A 73 38.69 23.49 -10.23
N ILE A 74 39.90 22.94 -10.19
CA ILE A 74 40.17 21.60 -9.64
C ILE A 74 39.86 21.55 -8.13
N LYS A 75 40.18 22.59 -7.36
CA LYS A 75 39.85 22.65 -5.93
C LYS A 75 38.33 22.68 -5.72
N ASP A 76 37.62 23.48 -6.50
CA ASP A 76 36.17 23.58 -6.44
C ASP A 76 35.49 22.25 -6.79
N LEU A 77 35.93 21.60 -7.88
CA LEU A 77 35.43 20.28 -8.28
C LEU A 77 35.69 19.21 -7.21
N LYS A 78 36.86 19.24 -6.54
CA LYS A 78 37.14 18.33 -5.41
C LYS A 78 36.21 18.57 -4.23
N LEU A 79 35.91 19.83 -3.91
CA LEU A 79 34.99 20.18 -2.83
C LEU A 79 33.56 19.69 -3.16
N GLU A 80 33.10 19.93 -4.38
CA GLU A 80 31.79 19.48 -4.86
C GLU A 80 31.67 17.94 -4.84
N ASN A 81 32.69 17.23 -5.33
CA ASN A 81 32.70 15.77 -5.31
C ASN A 81 32.66 15.21 -3.87
N ASN A 82 33.36 15.85 -2.92
CA ASN A 82 33.26 15.47 -1.51
C ASN A 82 31.86 15.70 -0.95
N LYS A 83 31.18 16.81 -1.29
CA LYS A 83 29.79 17.06 -0.89
C LYS A 83 28.85 15.99 -1.45
N LEU A 84 28.94 15.69 -2.74
CA LEU A 84 28.14 14.64 -3.38
C LEU A 84 28.37 13.27 -2.74
N ARG A 85 29.60 12.96 -2.32
CA ARG A 85 29.90 11.70 -1.61
C ARG A 85 29.20 11.63 -0.24
N VAL A 86 29.13 12.74 0.48
CA VAL A 86 28.41 12.81 1.76
C VAL A 86 26.91 12.62 1.53
N GLU A 87 26.32 13.35 0.58
CA GLU A 87 24.90 13.24 0.24
C GLU A 87 24.52 11.81 -0.19
N TYR A 88 25.36 11.17 -1.01
CA TYR A 88 25.17 9.78 -1.40
C TYR A 88 25.14 8.82 -0.19
N ASN A 89 26.06 9.00 0.75
CA ASN A 89 26.11 8.15 1.95
C ASN A 89 24.89 8.37 2.85
N GLU A 90 24.44 9.62 3.00
CA GLU A 90 23.22 9.94 3.74
C GLU A 90 21.97 9.30 3.09
N LEU A 91 21.89 9.39 1.75
CA LEU A 91 20.79 8.77 1.00
C LEU A 91 20.79 7.25 1.15
N LYS A 92 21.97 6.63 1.13
CA LYS A 92 22.14 5.19 1.35
C LYS A 92 21.67 4.76 2.76
N ILE A 93 21.97 5.55 3.78
CA ILE A 93 21.48 5.29 5.16
C ILE A 93 19.95 5.39 5.20
N LYS A 94 19.36 6.44 4.59
CA LYS A 94 17.90 6.60 4.51
C LYS A 94 17.23 5.42 3.80
N TYR A 95 17.82 4.96 2.70
CA TYR A 95 17.33 3.79 1.95
C TYR A 95 17.33 2.52 2.82
N ASN A 96 18.45 2.23 3.49
CA ASN A 96 18.55 1.06 4.36
C ASN A 96 17.53 1.10 5.50
N LYS A 97 17.29 2.27 6.09
CA LYS A 97 16.27 2.44 7.12
C LYS A 97 14.87 2.16 6.55
N LEU A 98 14.53 2.74 5.40
CA LEU A 98 13.24 2.52 4.76
C LEU A 98 13.01 1.04 4.40
N GLN A 99 14.07 0.33 4.02
CA GLN A 99 14.00 -1.11 3.78
C GLN A 99 13.70 -1.90 5.06
N SER A 100 14.35 -1.55 6.18
CA SER A 100 14.05 -2.15 7.48
C SER A 100 12.61 -1.90 7.92
N ASP A 101 12.13 -0.66 7.80
CA ASP A 101 10.76 -0.28 8.14
C ASP A 101 9.74 -1.05 7.26
N HIS A 102 10.07 -1.29 5.98
CA HIS A 102 9.23 -2.10 5.08
C HIS A 102 9.13 -3.57 5.52
N ASP A 103 10.25 -4.16 5.93
CA ASP A 103 10.29 -5.55 6.38
C ASP A 103 9.53 -5.74 7.70
N GLU A 104 9.61 -4.77 8.61
CA GLU A 104 8.82 -4.74 9.86
C GLU A 104 7.32 -4.65 9.56
N LEU A 105 6.91 -3.72 8.69
CA LEU A 105 5.51 -3.56 8.30
C LEU A 105 4.95 -4.83 7.63
N LYS A 106 5.79 -5.56 6.88
CA LYS A 106 5.41 -6.84 6.27
C LYS A 106 5.21 -7.94 7.32
N LEU A 107 5.99 -7.96 8.39
CA LEU A 107 5.78 -8.87 9.51
C LEU A 107 4.47 -8.56 10.23
N ASP A 108 4.23 -7.29 10.56
CA ASP A 108 2.99 -6.84 11.21
C ASP A 108 1.76 -7.22 10.40
N HIS A 109 1.80 -7.03 9.08
CA HIS A 109 0.72 -7.44 8.19
C HIS A 109 0.42 -8.95 8.28
N ASN A 110 1.45 -9.79 8.36
CA ASN A 110 1.27 -11.23 8.49
C ASN A 110 0.67 -11.62 9.84
N VAL A 111 1.06 -10.94 10.93
CA VAL A 111 0.48 -11.14 12.27
C VAL A 111 -1.01 -10.78 12.25
N LEU A 112 -1.38 -9.59 11.76
CA LEU A 112 -2.78 -9.17 11.65
C LEU A 112 -3.61 -10.16 10.82
N LYS A 113 -3.03 -10.72 9.75
CA LYS A 113 -3.71 -11.72 8.91
C LYS A 113 -3.98 -13.02 9.68
N LEU A 114 -3.07 -13.45 10.54
CA LEU A 114 -3.28 -14.63 11.41
C LEU A 114 -4.36 -14.35 12.44
N GLU A 115 -4.31 -13.22 13.13
CA GLU A 115 -5.34 -12.81 14.12
C GLU A 115 -6.73 -12.74 13.48
N HIS A 116 -6.83 -12.20 12.27
CA HIS A 116 -8.08 -12.17 11.52
C HIS A 116 -8.64 -13.57 11.25
N ASN A 117 -7.79 -14.51 10.84
CA ASN A 117 -8.20 -15.89 10.59
C ASN A 117 -8.65 -16.60 11.87
N GLU A 118 -7.96 -16.37 12.99
CA GLU A 118 -8.37 -16.92 14.29
C GLU A 118 -9.73 -16.36 14.74
N MET A 119 -9.96 -15.06 14.59
CA MET A 119 -11.26 -14.45 14.89
C MET A 119 -12.37 -15.03 14.02
N LYS A 120 -12.10 -15.25 12.73
CA LYS A 120 -13.05 -15.87 11.81
C LYS A 120 -13.42 -17.29 12.25
N LEU A 121 -12.45 -18.11 12.64
CA LEU A 121 -12.69 -19.46 13.17
C LEU A 121 -13.56 -19.43 14.44
N LYS A 122 -13.24 -18.55 15.39
CA LYS A 122 -14.05 -18.37 16.62
C LYS A 122 -15.49 -17.96 16.31
N PHE A 123 -15.68 -17.09 15.31
CA PHE A 123 -17.01 -16.68 14.88
C PHE A 123 -17.79 -17.85 14.26
N ASP A 124 -17.16 -18.63 13.39
CA ASP A 124 -17.77 -19.80 12.76
C ASP A 124 -18.11 -20.89 13.80
N GLU A 125 -17.23 -21.11 14.79
CA GLU A 125 -17.48 -22.02 15.92
C GLU A 125 -18.67 -21.55 16.77
N MET A 126 -18.72 -20.25 17.12
CA MET A 126 -19.85 -19.69 17.86
C MET A 126 -21.17 -19.85 17.09
N LYS A 127 -21.15 -19.64 15.77
CA LYS A 127 -22.31 -19.84 14.90
C LYS A 127 -22.74 -21.31 14.88
N PHE A 128 -21.79 -22.24 14.79
CA PHE A 128 -22.06 -23.67 14.85
C PHE A 128 -22.69 -24.06 16.18
N VAL A 129 -22.09 -23.67 17.31
CA VAL A 129 -22.61 -23.94 18.67
C VAL A 129 -24.01 -23.37 18.84
N LYS A 130 -24.28 -22.16 18.34
CA LYS A 130 -25.62 -21.58 18.35
C LYS A 130 -26.62 -22.45 17.58
N SER A 131 -26.26 -22.88 16.37
CA SER A 131 -27.13 -23.71 15.54
C SER A 131 -27.40 -25.10 16.15
N GLU A 132 -26.40 -25.71 16.80
CA GLU A 132 -26.56 -26.98 17.49
C GLU A 132 -27.44 -26.84 18.73
N ARG A 133 -27.30 -25.75 19.49
CA ARG A 133 -28.21 -25.45 20.60
C ARG A 133 -29.65 -25.30 20.12
N GLU A 134 -29.87 -24.58 19.02
CA GLU A 134 -31.21 -24.42 18.43
C GLU A 134 -31.81 -25.76 17.97
N LYS A 135 -31.01 -26.63 17.33
CA LYS A 135 -31.45 -27.98 16.94
C LYS A 135 -31.83 -28.83 18.15
N GLU A 136 -31.01 -28.81 19.20
CA GLU A 136 -31.27 -29.57 20.42
C GLU A 136 -32.53 -29.07 21.14
N VAL A 137 -32.72 -27.74 21.22
CA VAL A 137 -33.95 -27.16 21.75
C VAL A 137 -35.16 -27.61 20.92
N ASN A 138 -35.08 -27.51 19.59
CA ASN A 138 -36.15 -27.95 18.69
C ASN A 138 -36.48 -29.44 18.84
N ARG A 139 -35.47 -30.30 19.00
CA ARG A 139 -35.65 -31.73 19.24
C ARG A 139 -36.43 -31.97 20.53
N LYS A 140 -35.97 -31.39 21.64
CA LYS A 140 -36.64 -31.50 22.94
C LYS A 140 -38.09 -30.97 22.90
N CYS A 141 -38.30 -29.81 22.26
CA CYS A 141 -39.64 -29.25 22.04
C CYS A 141 -40.55 -30.23 21.28
N ARG A 142 -40.05 -30.81 20.19
CA ARG A 142 -40.77 -31.77 19.36
C ARG A 142 -41.11 -33.05 20.13
N ASP A 143 -40.19 -33.58 20.93
CA ASP A 143 -40.42 -34.77 21.74
C ASP A 143 -41.52 -34.52 22.80
N PHE A 144 -41.40 -33.41 23.52
CA PHE A 144 -42.38 -32.99 24.53
C PHE A 144 -43.77 -32.74 23.94
N VAL A 145 -43.85 -31.96 22.85
CA VAL A 145 -45.12 -31.66 22.18
C VAL A 145 -45.69 -32.90 21.50
N GLY A 146 -44.84 -33.76 20.92
CA GLY A 146 -45.24 -35.02 20.32
C GLY A 146 -45.98 -35.92 21.31
N ARG A 147 -45.51 -36.00 22.56
CA ARG A 147 -46.20 -36.74 23.64
C ARG A 147 -47.60 -36.19 23.91
N PHE A 148 -47.74 -34.87 23.97
CA PHE A 148 -49.02 -34.21 24.14
C PHE A 148 -49.97 -34.49 22.97
N LEU A 149 -49.50 -34.30 21.74
CA LEU A 149 -50.31 -34.51 20.54
C LEU A 149 -50.74 -35.97 20.40
N PHE A 150 -49.88 -36.93 20.78
CA PHE A 150 -50.22 -38.34 20.84
C PHE A 150 -51.33 -38.63 21.86
N LYS A 151 -51.23 -38.09 23.09
CA LYS A 151 -52.32 -38.25 24.08
C LYS A 151 -53.61 -37.55 23.64
N LEU A 152 -53.48 -36.36 23.05
CA LEU A 152 -54.62 -35.60 22.53
C LEU A 152 -55.32 -36.36 21.40
N SER A 153 -54.57 -37.06 20.54
CA SER A 153 -55.16 -37.83 19.44
C SER A 153 -55.99 -39.02 19.92
N ARG A 154 -55.63 -39.62 21.07
CA ARG A 154 -56.48 -40.62 21.72
C ARG A 154 -57.79 -40.05 22.26
N LYS A 155 -57.83 -38.75 22.63
CA LYS A 155 -59.03 -38.08 23.13
C LYS A 155 -59.90 -37.47 22.01
N LEU A 156 -59.30 -36.92 20.94
CA LEU A 156 -60.00 -36.16 19.89
C LEU A 156 -59.97 -36.78 18.49
N ASN A 157 -59.25 -37.89 18.27
CA ASN A 157 -58.87 -38.44 16.95
C ASN A 157 -57.79 -37.60 16.24
N TYR A 158 -56.75 -38.26 15.70
CA TYR A 158 -55.64 -37.61 14.98
C TYR A 158 -56.11 -36.78 13.77
N GLN A 159 -57.07 -37.28 12.99
CA GLN A 159 -57.58 -36.57 11.82
C GLN A 159 -58.24 -35.23 12.20
N VAL A 160 -58.89 -35.18 13.37
CA VAL A 160 -59.49 -33.94 13.89
C VAL A 160 -58.42 -32.93 14.28
N ILE A 161 -57.31 -33.37 14.87
CA ILE A 161 -56.16 -32.51 15.17
C ILE A 161 -55.56 -31.95 13.87
N CYS A 162 -55.47 -32.78 12.82
CA CYS A 162 -55.02 -32.36 11.50
C CYS A 162 -55.88 -31.24 10.91
N MET A 163 -57.19 -31.51 10.81
CA MET A 163 -58.17 -30.56 10.28
C MET A 163 -58.16 -29.24 11.06
N LEU A 164 -58.12 -29.28 12.40
CA LEU A 164 -58.15 -28.05 13.21
C LEU A 164 -56.94 -27.14 12.97
N SER A 165 -55.76 -27.71 12.71
CA SER A 165 -54.57 -26.90 12.43
C SER A 165 -54.57 -26.34 11.01
N GLU A 166 -55.01 -27.13 10.02
CA GLU A 166 -55.15 -26.70 8.61
C GLU A 166 -56.25 -25.64 8.46
N GLU A 167 -57.40 -25.82 9.12
CA GLU A 167 -58.48 -24.83 9.16
C GLU A 167 -58.01 -23.49 9.74
N TYR A 168 -57.09 -23.50 10.71
CA TYR A 168 -56.54 -22.27 11.29
C TYR A 168 -55.67 -21.49 10.30
N GLU A 169 -54.95 -22.17 9.39
CA GLU A 169 -54.10 -21.53 8.39
C GLU A 169 -54.91 -20.88 7.26
N TYR A 170 -55.97 -21.54 6.81
CA TYR A 170 -56.66 -21.18 5.56
C TYR A 170 -58.12 -20.75 5.74
N GLY A 171 -58.71 -20.90 6.93
CA GLY A 171 -60.12 -20.63 7.19
C GLY A 171 -60.45 -19.23 7.72
N ASN A 172 -61.74 -18.98 7.94
CA ASN A 172 -62.22 -17.75 8.58
C ASN A 172 -61.74 -17.68 10.04
N ARG A 173 -60.87 -16.70 10.34
CA ARG A 173 -60.13 -16.61 11.60
C ARG A 173 -61.00 -16.68 12.86
N GLN A 174 -62.18 -16.08 12.88
CA GLN A 174 -62.97 -15.99 14.12
C GLN A 174 -63.82 -17.25 14.38
N GLU A 175 -64.44 -17.79 13.33
CA GLU A 175 -65.26 -19.00 13.42
C GLU A 175 -64.41 -20.23 13.74
N VAL A 176 -63.28 -20.37 13.04
CA VAL A 176 -62.31 -21.45 13.29
C VAL A 176 -61.70 -21.34 14.68
N LYS A 177 -61.39 -20.13 15.14
CA LYS A 177 -60.89 -19.89 16.50
C LYS A 177 -61.89 -20.39 17.56
N ASN A 178 -63.15 -20.00 17.45
CA ASN A 178 -64.19 -20.43 18.39
C ASN A 178 -64.36 -21.96 18.39
N LYS A 179 -64.31 -22.59 17.20
CA LYS A 179 -64.39 -24.06 17.04
C LYS A 179 -63.21 -24.77 17.69
N ILE A 180 -61.98 -24.30 17.50
CA ILE A 180 -60.76 -24.86 18.12
C ILE A 180 -60.82 -24.71 19.64
N GLU A 181 -61.14 -23.51 20.14
CA GLU A 181 -61.20 -23.22 21.57
C GLU A 181 -62.30 -24.03 22.27
N ALA A 182 -63.46 -24.24 21.62
CA ALA A 182 -64.51 -25.12 22.13
C ALA A 182 -64.03 -26.58 22.23
N LYS A 183 -63.36 -27.10 21.19
CA LYS A 183 -62.83 -28.47 21.18
C LYS A 183 -61.67 -28.66 22.16
N LEU A 184 -60.87 -27.63 22.44
CA LEU A 184 -59.73 -27.68 23.35
C LEU A 184 -60.04 -27.06 24.73
N GLY A 185 -61.31 -26.84 25.05
CA GLY A 185 -61.74 -26.20 26.29
C GLY A 185 -61.25 -26.93 27.54
N PHE A 186 -61.13 -28.26 27.47
CA PHE A 186 -60.60 -29.09 28.58
C PHE A 186 -59.10 -28.88 28.86
N VAL A 187 -58.34 -28.33 27.89
CA VAL A 187 -56.93 -27.94 28.04
C VAL A 187 -56.78 -26.45 28.36
N LYS A 188 -57.87 -25.66 28.28
CA LYS A 188 -57.87 -24.19 28.41
C LYS A 188 -56.87 -23.51 27.47
N MET A 189 -56.73 -24.05 26.26
CA MET A 189 -55.81 -23.59 25.23
C MET A 189 -56.52 -22.72 24.19
N LYS A 190 -55.93 -21.56 23.85
CA LYS A 190 -56.41 -20.66 22.81
C LYS A 190 -56.04 -21.19 21.43
N ALA A 191 -56.76 -20.76 20.39
CA ALA A 191 -56.49 -21.28 19.04
C ALA A 191 -55.07 -20.98 18.52
N TYR A 192 -54.53 -19.78 18.79
CA TYR A 192 -53.15 -19.45 18.38
C TYR A 192 -52.09 -20.23 19.14
N GLU A 193 -52.35 -20.56 20.42
CA GLU A 193 -51.48 -21.40 21.25
C GLU A 193 -51.48 -22.82 20.70
N PHE A 194 -52.66 -23.35 20.39
CA PHE A 194 -52.78 -24.66 19.74
C PHE A 194 -52.08 -24.68 18.40
N LYS A 195 -52.19 -23.61 17.59
CA LYS A 195 -51.47 -23.52 16.32
C LYS A 195 -49.97 -23.67 16.52
N GLN A 196 -49.37 -22.87 17.40
CA GLN A 196 -47.95 -22.91 17.75
C GLN A 196 -47.48 -24.30 18.20
N ILE A 197 -48.30 -25.02 18.97
CA ILE A 197 -48.02 -26.41 19.39
C ILE A 197 -48.18 -27.38 18.21
N SER A 198 -49.23 -27.22 17.41
CA SER A 198 -49.54 -28.11 16.29
C SER A 198 -48.51 -28.05 15.17
N ASP A 199 -47.73 -26.97 15.08
CA ASP A 199 -46.66 -26.85 14.09
C ASP A 199 -45.47 -27.80 14.39
N PHE A 200 -45.40 -28.34 15.61
CA PHE A 200 -44.47 -29.41 15.99
C PHE A 200 -45.01 -30.82 15.72
N ARG A 201 -46.17 -30.95 15.04
CA ARG A 201 -46.73 -32.26 14.67
C ARG A 201 -45.70 -33.06 13.87
N LEU A 202 -45.44 -34.27 14.35
CA LEU A 202 -44.72 -35.29 13.62
C LEU A 202 -45.62 -35.85 12.51
N THR A 203 -45.05 -36.14 11.34
CA THR A 203 -45.76 -36.95 10.35
C THR A 203 -46.04 -38.32 10.98
N SER A 204 -47.10 -39.02 10.56
CA SER A 204 -47.60 -40.21 11.26
C SER A 204 -46.57 -41.33 11.45
N ASN A 205 -45.44 -41.30 10.72
CA ASN A 205 -44.37 -42.29 10.78
C ASN A 205 -43.18 -41.90 11.70
N ASP A 206 -43.15 -40.68 12.26
CA ASP A 206 -42.00 -40.18 13.04
C ASP A 206 -42.21 -40.24 14.56
N TYR A 207 -43.35 -40.74 15.06
CA TYR A 207 -43.55 -40.95 16.49
C TYR A 207 -42.62 -42.08 16.97
N SER A 208 -41.39 -41.73 17.36
CA SER A 208 -40.46 -42.71 17.93
C SER A 208 -41.07 -43.35 19.18
N HIS A 209 -40.72 -44.61 19.42
CA HIS A 209 -41.14 -45.34 20.63
C HIS A 209 -40.72 -44.63 21.94
N ASP A 210 -39.75 -43.71 21.87
CA ASP A 210 -39.17 -43.00 23.01
C ASP A 210 -40.05 -41.86 23.55
N ILE A 211 -41.06 -41.41 22.78
CA ILE A 211 -41.97 -40.31 23.17
C ILE A 211 -42.82 -40.67 24.43
N LYS A 212 -42.88 -41.95 24.80
CA LYS A 212 -43.83 -42.47 25.79
C LYS A 212 -43.40 -42.32 27.26
N ASN A 213 -42.13 -42.06 27.55
CA ASN A 213 -41.58 -42.28 28.90
C ASN A 213 -41.13 -41.03 29.68
N GLN A 214 -41.25 -39.81 29.12
CA GLN A 214 -40.91 -38.60 29.88
C GLN A 214 -41.97 -38.36 30.98
N SER A 215 -41.58 -38.30 32.25
CA SER A 215 -42.53 -37.98 33.32
C SER A 215 -42.96 -36.51 33.25
N ALA A 216 -44.08 -36.16 33.90
CA ALA A 216 -44.47 -34.76 34.03
C ALA A 216 -43.44 -33.92 34.80
N TYR A 217 -42.65 -34.54 35.68
CA TYR A 217 -41.55 -33.89 36.39
C TYR A 217 -40.38 -33.62 35.44
N ASP A 218 -39.97 -34.59 34.62
CA ASP A 218 -38.90 -34.41 33.63
C ASP A 218 -39.24 -33.33 32.60
N ALA A 219 -40.52 -33.22 32.23
CA ALA A 219 -41.01 -32.18 31.34
C ALA A 219 -41.00 -30.79 31.97
N LEU A 220 -41.33 -30.68 33.27
CA LEU A 220 -41.22 -29.42 34.02
C LEU A 220 -39.76 -28.96 34.11
N ILE A 221 -38.87 -29.86 34.52
CA ILE A 221 -37.42 -29.60 34.61
C ILE A 221 -36.85 -29.24 33.23
N MET A 222 -37.32 -29.88 32.15
CA MET A 222 -36.95 -29.51 30.80
C MET A 222 -37.38 -28.08 30.46
N ILE A 223 -38.63 -27.69 30.72
CA ILE A 223 -39.15 -26.35 30.39
C ILE A 223 -38.45 -25.26 31.23
N ASP A 224 -38.21 -25.52 32.52
CA ASP A 224 -37.61 -24.56 33.45
C ASP A 224 -36.12 -24.34 33.16
N ASN A 225 -35.39 -25.40 32.78
CA ASN A 225 -33.95 -25.33 32.49
C ASN A 225 -33.63 -25.09 31.00
N MET A 226 -34.63 -25.04 30.12
CA MET A 226 -34.41 -24.82 28.70
C MET A 226 -34.13 -23.33 28.42
N ASP A 227 -32.93 -23.06 27.93
CA ASP A 227 -32.54 -21.75 27.40
C ASP A 227 -33.21 -21.53 26.04
N PHE A 228 -34.49 -21.11 26.06
CA PHE A 228 -35.25 -20.81 24.86
C PHE A 228 -34.56 -19.70 24.05
N PRO A 229 -34.24 -19.92 22.77
CA PRO A 229 -33.86 -18.85 21.87
C PRO A 229 -34.90 -17.73 21.92
N LYS A 230 -34.47 -16.47 21.76
CA LYS A 230 -35.37 -15.30 21.83
C LYS A 230 -36.59 -15.46 20.92
N GLU A 231 -36.41 -16.06 19.75
CA GLU A 231 -37.45 -16.34 18.75
C GLU A 231 -38.53 -17.31 19.25
N MET A 232 -38.20 -18.21 20.17
CA MET A 232 -39.09 -19.24 20.73
C MET A 232 -39.72 -18.85 22.07
N ALA A 233 -39.45 -17.65 22.60
CA ALA A 233 -39.96 -17.22 23.90
C ALA A 233 -41.50 -17.25 23.98
N HIS A 234 -42.19 -17.08 22.85
CA HIS A 234 -43.65 -17.16 22.74
C HIS A 234 -44.22 -18.55 23.06
N LEU A 235 -43.40 -19.62 22.99
CA LEU A 235 -43.81 -20.99 23.27
C LEU A 235 -43.91 -21.32 24.76
N LYS A 236 -43.38 -20.47 25.65
CA LYS A 236 -43.43 -20.72 27.10
C LYS A 236 -44.87 -20.87 27.61
N ALA A 237 -45.75 -19.95 27.24
CA ALA A 237 -47.16 -19.98 27.66
C ALA A 237 -47.93 -21.23 27.19
N PRO A 238 -47.91 -21.61 25.90
CA PRO A 238 -48.57 -22.83 25.46
C PRO A 238 -47.92 -24.10 26.02
N PHE A 239 -46.59 -24.14 26.21
CA PHE A 239 -45.90 -25.29 26.81
C PHE A 239 -46.33 -25.53 28.25
N THR A 240 -46.52 -24.48 29.05
CA THR A 240 -47.06 -24.60 30.41
C THR A 240 -48.47 -25.18 30.43
N LYS A 241 -49.31 -24.87 29.44
CA LYS A 241 -50.66 -25.45 29.33
C LYS A 241 -50.61 -26.92 28.90
N VAL A 242 -49.72 -27.24 27.96
CA VAL A 242 -49.43 -28.63 27.56
C VAL A 242 -48.99 -29.45 28.77
N LEU A 243 -48.06 -28.93 29.59
CA LEU A 243 -47.57 -29.58 30.79
C LEU A 243 -48.70 -29.87 31.79
N LYS A 244 -49.54 -28.88 32.08
CA LYS A 244 -50.70 -29.05 32.97
C LYS A 244 -51.67 -30.12 32.48
N ALA A 245 -51.95 -30.14 31.18
CA ALA A 245 -52.82 -31.18 30.60
C ALA A 245 -52.20 -32.57 30.69
N LEU A 246 -50.89 -32.69 30.41
CA LEU A 246 -50.17 -33.95 30.56
C LEU A 246 -50.18 -34.45 32.01
N GLN A 247 -49.96 -33.57 33.01
CA GLN A 247 -50.04 -33.89 34.43
C GLN A 247 -51.41 -34.47 34.82
N ILE A 248 -52.49 -33.82 34.39
CA ILE A 248 -53.86 -34.30 34.64
C ILE A 248 -54.06 -35.68 33.97
N TRP A 249 -53.69 -35.83 32.70
CA TRP A 249 -53.89 -37.08 31.97
C TRP A 249 -52.93 -38.21 32.38
N ASP A 250 -51.84 -37.91 33.09
CA ASP A 250 -50.98 -38.93 33.72
C ASP A 250 -51.66 -39.50 34.98
N THR A 251 -52.46 -38.69 35.67
CA THR A 251 -53.23 -39.10 36.86
C THR A 251 -54.60 -39.71 36.56
N GLU A 252 -55.11 -39.57 35.32
CA GLU A 252 -56.40 -40.13 34.86
C GLU A 252 -56.31 -41.60 34.39
N ASN A 253 -55.13 -42.24 34.48
CA ASN A 253 -54.91 -43.66 34.15
C ASN A 253 -54.97 -44.55 35.39
#